data_AF-A0A838SDG0-F1
#
_entry.id   AF-A0A838SDG0-F1
#
_cell.length_a   1.000
_cell.length_b   1.000
_cell.length_c   1.000
_cell.angle_alpha   90.00
_cell.angle_beta   90.00
_cell.angle_gamma   90.00
#
_symmetry.space_group_name_H-M   'P 1'
#
loop_
_entity.id
_entity.type
_entity.pdbx_description
1 polymer ?
#
loop_
_entity_poly.entity_id
_entity_poly.type
_entity_poly.pdbx_seq_one_letter_code
_entity_poly.pdbx_strand_id
1 'polypeptide(L)'
;MGPTKVIPKEGALYEFKTGKLVQDGLPTRKEQEAYAAHHYIALPVVDKAGKPWALDGQPVYCYRGTRFETVDDQKVHLTRCPPCGGMGIRDEEITVESDCIRCVQCGHEFDTRLEMMET
;
A
#
# COMPACT_ATOMS: atom_id res chain seq x y z
N MET A 1 -7.59 13.54 -10.92
CA MET A 1 -6.19 13.53 -10.47
C MET A 1 -6.17 13.00 -9.05
N GLY A 2 -5.47 11.90 -8.82
CA GLY A 2 -5.22 11.36 -7.49
C GLY A 2 -4.13 12.18 -6.76
N PRO A 3 -3.81 11.82 -5.50
CA PRO A 3 -2.71 12.44 -4.77
C PRO A 3 -1.36 12.19 -5.44
N THR A 4 -0.40 13.09 -5.26
CA THR A 4 0.96 12.89 -5.77
C THR A 4 1.58 11.66 -5.11
N LYS A 5 1.96 10.67 -5.93
CA LYS A 5 2.64 9.46 -5.47
C LYS A 5 4.09 9.77 -5.18
N VAL A 6 4.54 9.51 -3.95
CA VAL A 6 5.91 9.80 -3.54
C VAL A 6 6.68 8.53 -3.15
N ILE A 7 8.02 8.63 -3.12
CA ILE A 7 8.91 7.61 -2.57
C ILE A 7 9.78 8.27 -1.48
N PRO A 8 9.88 7.68 -0.29
CA PRO A 8 10.84 8.11 0.72
C PRO A 8 12.26 7.67 0.37
N LYS A 9 13.21 8.60 0.37
CA LYS A 9 14.64 8.35 0.18
C LYS A 9 15.46 9.32 1.02
N GLU A 10 16.41 8.82 1.80
CA GLU A 10 17.39 9.65 2.55
C GLU A 10 16.74 10.73 3.43
N GLY A 11 15.60 10.42 4.06
CA GLY A 11 14.87 11.39 4.88
C GLY A 11 14.15 12.48 4.09
N ALA A 12 13.89 12.25 2.81
CA ALA A 12 13.14 13.15 1.93
C ALA A 12 12.07 12.37 1.16
N LEU A 13 11.10 13.09 0.61
CA LEU A 13 10.02 12.60 -0.25
C LEU A 13 10.22 13.12 -1.67
N TYR A 14 10.23 12.21 -2.63
CA TYR A 14 10.35 12.51 -4.05
C TYR A 14 9.10 12.05 -4.79
N GLU A 15 8.62 12.82 -5.76
CA GLU A 15 7.56 12.39 -6.66
C GLU A 15 8.03 11.20 -7.49
N PHE A 16 7.25 10.11 -7.53
CA PHE A 16 7.64 8.86 -8.19
C PHE A 16 7.90 9.05 -9.68
N LYS A 17 7.00 9.73 -10.41
CA LYS A 17 7.06 9.81 -11.88
C LYS A 17 8.20 10.69 -12.39
N THR A 18 8.50 11.77 -11.68
CA THR A 18 9.44 12.80 -12.14
C THR A 18 10.75 12.79 -11.38
N GLY A 19 10.81 12.14 -10.21
CA GLY A 19 11.94 12.23 -9.30
C GLY A 19 12.09 13.61 -8.64
N LYS A 20 11.12 14.51 -8.80
CA LYS A 20 11.17 15.85 -8.21
C LYS A 20 11.09 15.77 -6.69
N LEU A 21 11.98 16.50 -6.00
CA LEU A 21 11.89 16.67 -4.56
C LEU A 21 10.56 17.35 -4.19
N VAL A 22 9.79 16.70 -3.32
CA VAL A 22 8.54 17.24 -2.78
C VAL A 22 8.80 17.88 -1.43
N GLN A 23 9.52 17.19 -0.55
CA GLN A 23 9.83 17.66 0.79
C GLN A 23 11.11 16.98 1.31
N ASP A 24 11.95 17.73 2.01
CA ASP A 24 13.10 17.22 2.75
C ASP A 24 12.89 17.31 4.27
N GLY A 25 13.87 16.82 5.04
CA GLY A 25 13.85 16.93 6.51
C GLY A 25 12.81 16.04 7.19
N LEU A 26 12.47 14.89 6.60
CA LEU A 26 11.54 13.88 7.11
C LEU A 26 12.26 12.53 7.36
N PRO A 27 13.17 12.46 8.35
CA PRO A 27 14.05 11.31 8.56
C PRO A 27 13.31 10.04 9.00
N THR A 28 12.17 10.15 9.68
CA THR A 28 11.40 9.00 10.15
C THR A 28 10.12 8.76 9.36
N ARG A 29 9.67 7.50 9.34
CA ARG A 29 8.37 7.12 8.75
C ARG A 29 7.20 7.90 9.37
N LYS A 30 7.25 8.13 10.69
CA LYS A 30 6.22 8.88 11.42
C LYS A 30 6.12 10.33 10.93
N GLU A 31 7.24 10.99 10.68
CA GLU A 31 7.27 12.35 10.13
C GLU A 31 6.74 12.38 8.70
N GLN A 32 7.10 11.39 7.88
CA GLN A 32 6.57 11.25 6.51
C GLN A 32 5.05 11.06 6.52
N GLU A 33 4.52 10.22 7.40
CA GLU A 33 3.09 9.97 7.56
C GLU A 33 2.35 11.20 8.07
N ALA A 34 2.92 11.93 9.03
CA ALA A 34 2.38 13.19 9.50
C ALA A 34 2.33 14.23 8.35
N TYR A 35 3.39 14.34 7.57
CA TYR A 35 3.40 15.20 6.39
C TYR A 35 2.32 14.78 5.39
N ALA A 36 2.23 13.49 5.06
CA ALA A 36 1.21 12.97 4.14
C ALA A 36 -0.24 13.17 4.65
N ALA A 37 -0.47 13.19 5.96
CA ALA A 37 -1.79 13.44 6.54
C ALA A 37 -2.28 14.90 6.31
N HIS A 38 -1.36 15.83 6.10
CA HIS A 38 -1.67 17.26 5.90
C HIS A 38 -1.48 17.75 4.46
N HIS A 39 -0.98 16.90 3.56
CA HIS A 39 -0.68 17.24 2.17
C HIS A 39 -1.36 16.25 1.22
N TYR A 40 -1.64 16.69 -0.01
CA TYR A 40 -2.32 15.84 -1.01
C TYR A 40 -1.34 14.87 -1.70
N ILE A 41 -0.68 14.03 -0.90
CA ILE A 41 0.31 13.04 -1.34
C ILE A 41 -0.03 11.64 -0.84
N ALA A 42 0.54 10.60 -1.47
CA ALA A 42 0.40 9.22 -1.04
C ALA A 42 1.77 8.55 -0.85
N LEU A 43 1.98 7.95 0.31
CA LEU A 43 3.14 7.14 0.63
C LEU A 43 2.95 5.70 0.17
N PRO A 44 4.05 4.97 -0.15
CA PRO A 44 3.97 3.56 -0.42
C PRO A 44 3.46 2.81 0.82
N VAL A 45 2.64 1.81 0.56
CA VAL A 45 2.15 0.87 1.57
C VAL A 45 3.32 0.03 2.04
N VAL A 46 3.40 -0.18 3.36
CA VAL A 46 4.39 -1.06 3.98
C VAL A 46 3.71 -2.19 4.74
N ASP A 47 4.43 -3.30 4.92
CA ASP A 47 4.09 -4.36 5.87
C ASP A 47 4.37 -3.95 7.32
N LYS A 48 4.10 -4.84 8.30
CA LYS A 48 4.40 -4.57 9.71
C LYS A 48 5.89 -4.50 10.03
N ALA A 49 6.76 -5.00 9.15
CA ALA A 49 8.21 -4.90 9.25
C ALA A 49 8.77 -3.61 8.60
N GLY A 50 7.90 -2.75 8.05
CA GLY A 50 8.29 -1.52 7.36
C GLY A 50 8.78 -1.73 5.92
N LYS A 51 8.65 -2.94 5.34
CA LYS A 51 9.03 -3.21 3.95
C LYS A 51 7.93 -2.72 3.01
N PRO A 52 8.27 -1.97 1.95
CA PRO A 52 7.28 -1.51 0.99
C PRO A 52 6.70 -2.67 0.20
N TRP A 53 5.41 -2.59 -0.08
CA TRP A 53 4.75 -3.50 -1.02
C TRP A 53 5.23 -3.20 -2.44
N ALA A 54 5.51 -4.25 -3.19
CA ALA A 54 5.87 -4.16 -4.59
C ALA A 54 5.00 -5.12 -5.41
N LEU A 55 4.34 -4.59 -6.45
CA LEU A 55 3.63 -5.34 -7.47
C LEU A 55 4.36 -5.10 -8.80
N ASP A 56 4.81 -6.15 -9.47
CA ASP A 56 5.64 -6.07 -10.68
C ASP A 56 6.86 -5.15 -10.54
N GLY A 57 7.45 -5.11 -9.33
CA GLY A 57 8.60 -4.26 -9.01
C GLY A 57 8.26 -2.78 -8.73
N GLN A 58 7.00 -2.38 -8.85
CA GLN A 58 6.53 -1.02 -8.56
C GLN A 58 5.84 -0.92 -7.19
N PRO A 59 5.98 0.23 -6.49
CA PRO A 59 5.33 0.41 -5.19
C PRO A 59 3.82 0.50 -5.32
N VAL A 60 3.14 -0.06 -4.32
CA VAL A 60 1.69 0.05 -4.16
C VAL A 60 1.36 1.20 -3.22
N TYR A 61 0.33 1.97 -3.56
CA TYR A 61 -0.18 3.08 -2.76
C TYR A 61 -1.57 2.76 -2.22
N CYS A 62 -1.95 3.41 -1.13
CA CYS A 62 -3.31 3.33 -0.62
C CYS A 62 -3.88 4.73 -0.46
N TYR A 63 -4.91 5.06 -1.24
CA TYR A 63 -5.62 6.31 -1.07
C TYR A 63 -6.76 6.14 -0.05
N ARG A 64 -6.71 6.94 1.03
CA ARG A 64 -7.73 6.99 2.09
C ARG A 64 -8.10 5.64 2.71
N GLY A 65 -7.17 4.68 2.73
CA GLY A 65 -7.37 3.40 3.42
C GLY A 65 -8.43 2.47 2.80
N THR A 66 -8.99 2.80 1.64
CA THR A 66 -10.12 2.04 1.05
C THR A 66 -9.75 1.31 -0.22
N ARG A 67 -8.70 1.71 -0.92
CA ARG A 67 -8.31 1.12 -2.19
C ARG A 67 -6.80 1.16 -2.40
N PHE A 68 -6.26 0.06 -2.91
CA PHE A 68 -4.87 -0.03 -3.36
C PHE A 68 -4.77 0.31 -4.84
N GLU A 69 -3.69 0.99 -5.19
CA GLU A 69 -3.44 1.47 -6.54
C GLU A 69 -1.95 1.48 -6.89
N THR A 70 -1.66 1.35 -8.19
CA THR A 70 -0.31 1.52 -8.74
C THR A 70 0.06 3.00 -8.85
N VAL A 71 1.28 3.28 -9.30
CA VAL A 71 1.72 4.65 -9.58
C VAL A 71 0.92 5.34 -10.70
N ASP A 72 0.29 4.56 -11.58
CA ASP A 72 -0.53 5.07 -12.68
C ASP A 72 -2.02 5.13 -12.32
N ASP A 73 -2.32 5.18 -11.02
CA ASP A 73 -3.68 5.26 -10.46
C ASP A 73 -4.56 4.07 -10.90
N GLN A 74 -3.95 2.96 -11.33
CA GLN A 74 -4.67 1.72 -11.66
C GLN A 74 -5.05 1.01 -10.37
N LYS A 75 -6.33 0.65 -10.25
CA LYS A 75 -6.85 -0.09 -9.11
C LYS A 75 -6.31 -1.52 -9.15
N VAL A 76 -5.86 -2.02 -8.01
CA VAL A 76 -5.35 -3.38 -7.88
C VAL A 76 -6.12 -4.13 -6.80
N HIS A 77 -6.43 -5.39 -7.08
CA HIS A 77 -7.19 -6.27 -6.18
C HIS A 77 -6.26 -6.92 -5.17
N LEU A 78 -5.77 -6.10 -4.24
CA LEU A 78 -4.87 -6.53 -3.18
C LEU A 78 -5.60 -6.55 -1.85
N THR A 79 -5.18 -7.42 -0.94
CA THR A 79 -5.66 -7.42 0.45
C THR A 79 -4.47 -7.47 1.40
N ARG A 80 -4.59 -6.76 2.52
CA ARG A 80 -3.58 -6.77 3.57
C ARG A 80 -3.71 -8.07 4.36
N CYS A 81 -2.60 -8.80 4.45
CA CYS A 81 -2.50 -10.00 5.26
C CYS A 81 -2.59 -9.64 6.76
N PRO A 82 -3.56 -10.18 7.52
CA PRO A 82 -3.72 -9.87 8.95
C PRO A 82 -2.48 -10.14 9.81
N PRO A 83 -1.78 -11.30 9.69
CA PRO A 83 -0.63 -11.58 10.54
C PRO A 83 0.57 -10.65 10.28
N CYS A 84 1.06 -10.57 9.05
CA CYS A 84 2.30 -9.83 8.75
C CYS A 84 2.10 -8.42 8.18
N GLY A 85 0.88 -8.03 7.82
CA GLY A 85 0.60 -6.79 7.10
C GLY A 85 1.10 -6.77 5.66
N GLY A 86 1.62 -7.88 5.15
CA GLY A 86 2.08 -8.04 3.76
C GLY A 86 0.93 -8.13 2.77
N MET A 87 1.27 -8.34 1.51
CA MET A 87 0.33 -8.33 0.39
C MET A 87 -0.24 -9.74 0.12
N GLY A 88 -1.55 -9.82 -0.09
CA GLY A 88 -2.22 -10.94 -0.75
C GLY A 88 -2.79 -10.46 -2.08
N ILE A 89 -2.53 -11.20 -3.15
CA ILE A 89 -2.99 -10.88 -4.52
C ILE A 89 -4.25 -11.72 -4.78
N ARG A 90 -5.30 -11.10 -5.30
CA ARG A 90 -6.48 -11.81 -5.82
C ARG A 90 -6.33 -12.03 -7.32
N ASP A 91 -6.58 -13.25 -7.78
CA ASP A 91 -6.47 -13.61 -9.20
C ASP A 91 -7.65 -13.06 -10.03
N GLU A 92 -8.83 -12.84 -9.42
CA GLU A 92 -10.05 -12.41 -10.15
C GLU A 92 -10.93 -11.35 -9.44
N GLU A 93 -11.78 -10.69 -10.24
CA GLU A 93 -12.87 -9.83 -9.80
C GLU A 93 -13.97 -10.68 -9.13
N ILE A 94 -13.97 -10.72 -7.79
CA ILE A 94 -15.01 -11.26 -6.89
C ILE A 94 -16.03 -12.21 -7.59
N THR A 95 -15.61 -13.42 -7.92
CA THR A 95 -16.55 -14.51 -8.20
C THR A 95 -16.98 -15.13 -6.86
N VAL A 96 -18.22 -15.63 -6.80
CA VAL A 96 -18.93 -15.94 -5.54
C VAL A 96 -18.40 -17.21 -4.85
N GLU A 97 -17.39 -17.87 -5.41
CA GLU A 97 -16.86 -19.16 -4.97
C GLU A 97 -15.45 -19.03 -4.38
N SER A 98 -15.39 -18.63 -3.10
CA SER A 98 -14.26 -18.79 -2.14
C SER A 98 -12.82 -18.79 -2.70
N ASP A 99 -12.28 -17.61 -3.00
CA ASP A 99 -10.85 -17.43 -3.21
C ASP A 99 -10.11 -17.24 -1.88
N CYS A 100 -9.59 -18.34 -1.30
CA CYS A 100 -8.61 -18.27 -0.22
C CYS A 100 -7.40 -17.47 -0.73
N ILE A 101 -7.19 -16.27 -0.20
CA ILE A 101 -6.08 -15.42 -0.60
C ILE A 101 -4.83 -15.87 0.14
N ARG A 102 -3.76 -16.11 -0.61
CA ARG A 102 -2.45 -16.42 -0.04
C ARG A 102 -1.57 -15.17 0.01
N CYS A 103 -1.02 -14.88 1.19
CA CYS A 103 -0.03 -13.81 1.33
C CYS A 103 1.27 -14.17 0.59
N VAL A 104 1.74 -13.29 -0.29
CA VAL A 104 3.00 -13.50 -1.04
C VAL A 104 4.23 -13.43 -0.15
N GLN A 105 4.10 -12.91 1.08
CA GLN A 105 5.21 -12.71 1.99
C GLN A 105 5.34 -13.79 3.06
N CYS A 106 4.24 -14.20 3.69
CA CYS A 106 4.26 -15.21 4.76
C CYS A 106 3.58 -16.52 4.39
N GLY A 107 2.95 -16.60 3.21
CA GLY A 107 2.24 -17.79 2.76
C GLY A 107 0.93 -18.09 3.49
N HIS A 108 0.53 -17.26 4.46
CA HIS A 108 -0.74 -17.42 5.18
C HIS A 108 -1.93 -17.27 4.24
N GLU A 109 -2.85 -18.22 4.33
CA GLU A 109 -4.10 -18.24 3.59
C GLU A 109 -5.20 -17.65 4.46
N PHE A 110 -5.95 -16.69 3.94
CA PHE A 110 -7.02 -16.01 4.65
C PHE A 110 -8.18 -15.70 3.71
N ASP A 111 -9.39 -15.80 4.25
CA ASP A 111 -10.62 -15.43 3.55
C ASP A 111 -11.02 -14.00 3.93
N THR A 112 -11.45 -13.22 2.95
CA THR A 112 -11.75 -11.79 3.14
C THR A 112 -13.18 -11.49 3.56
N ARG A 113 -14.02 -12.52 3.69
CA ARG A 113 -15.38 -12.41 4.24
C ARG A 113 -15.37 -12.50 5.77
N LEU A 114 -14.28 -13.00 6.37
CA LEU A 114 -14.19 -13.26 7.81
C LEU A 114 -13.87 -12.03 8.68
N GLU A 115 -13.71 -10.83 8.11
CA GLU A 115 -13.59 -9.59 8.90
C GLU A 115 -14.93 -8.80 9.02
N MET A 116 -16.09 -9.49 8.97
CA MET A 116 -17.40 -8.89 9.28
C MET A 116 -18.05 -9.43 10.57
N MET A 117 -17.31 -10.15 11.42
CA MET A 117 -17.76 -10.46 12.78
C MET A 117 -16.62 -10.26 13.77
N GLU A 118 -16.96 -9.64 14.90
CA GLU A 118 -16.14 -9.44 16.13
C GLU A 118 -15.18 -8.23 16.01
N THR A 119 -15.36 -7.07 16.66
CA THR A 119 -16.14 -6.63 17.84
C THR A 119 -16.38 -5.12 17.76
#